data_AF-X1RS48-F1
#
_entry.id   AF-X1RS48-F1
#
_cell.length_a   1.000
_cell.length_b   1.000
_cell.length_c   1.000
_cell.angle_alpha   90.00
_cell.angle_beta   90.00
_cell.angle_gamma   90.00
#
_symmetry.space_group_name_H-M   'P 1'
#
loop_
_entity.id
_entity.type
_entity.pdbx_description
1 polymer ?
#
loop_
_entity_poly.entity_id
_entity_poly.type
_entity_poly.pdbx_seq_one_letter_code
_entity_poly.pdbx_strand_id
1 'polypeptide(L)' 'ETYGNAPYARGHVDCIELVNGTEAVAKAIPIVSVTNEKAKVTHEAAIGSIDRRQIETLMARGLDENEAVDVIVRGLLR' A
#
# COMPACT_ATOMS: atom_id res chain seq x y z
N GLU A 1 -4.61 12.69 1.00
CA GLU A 1 -5.87 13.33 0.57
C GLU A 1 -5.78 13.62 -0.93
N THR A 2 -6.88 13.54 -1.66
CA THR A 2 -6.93 13.69 -3.13
C THR A 2 -8.03 14.68 -3.52
N TYR A 3 -7.67 15.69 -4.32
CA TYR A 3 -8.58 16.78 -4.68
C TYR A 3 -8.78 16.90 -6.19
N GLY A 4 -10.03 16.93 -6.64
CA GLY A 4 -10.43 17.21 -8.02
C GLY A 4 -11.24 18.52 -8.10
N ASN A 5 -10.55 19.66 -8.27
CA ASN A 5 -11.14 21.00 -8.16
C ASN A 5 -11.18 21.80 -9.47
N ALA A 6 -10.65 21.28 -10.57
CA ALA A 6 -10.62 21.94 -11.88
C ALA A 6 -11.28 21.07 -12.95
N PRO A 7 -11.87 21.68 -14.00
CA PRO A 7 -12.47 20.92 -15.08
C PRO A 7 -11.42 20.03 -15.76
N TYR A 8 -11.79 18.77 -16.00
CA TYR A 8 -10.91 17.75 -16.58
C TYR A 8 -9.70 17.33 -15.73
N ALA A 9 -9.60 17.78 -14.46
CA ALA A 9 -8.58 17.30 -13.55
C ALA A 9 -8.68 15.77 -13.39
N ARG A 10 -7.54 15.09 -13.46
CA ARG A 10 -7.43 13.65 -13.20
C ARG A 10 -6.36 13.36 -12.17
N GLY A 11 -6.62 12.38 -11.32
CA GLY A 11 -5.68 11.91 -10.32
C GLY A 11 -6.01 10.49 -9.91
N HIS A 12 -4.97 9.73 -9.59
CA HIS A 12 -5.08 8.39 -9.05
C HIS A 12 -4.07 8.29 -7.91
N VAL A 13 -4.50 7.72 -6.80
CA VAL A 13 -3.66 7.47 -5.63
C VAL A 13 -3.84 6.00 -5.28
N ASP A 14 -2.72 5.30 -5.15
CA ASP A 14 -2.66 3.93 -4.66
C ASP A 14 -1.83 3.93 -3.37
N CYS A 15 -2.44 3.50 -2.28
CA CYS A 15 -1.86 3.43 -0.95
C CYS A 15 -1.72 1.97 -0.54
N ILE A 16 -0.52 1.57 -0.14
CA ILE A 16 -0.27 0.23 0.36
C ILE A 16 0.49 0.33 1.68
N GLU A 17 -0.03 -0.35 2.70
CA GLU A 17 0.55 -0.44 4.02
C GLU A 17 0.74 -1.91 4.43
N LEU A 18 1.93 -2.23 4.96
CA LEU A 18 2.24 -3.53 5.55
C LEU A 18 2.37 -3.42 7.06
N VAL A 19 1.71 -4.34 7.76
CA VAL A 19 1.81 -4.52 9.22
C VAL A 19 2.73 -5.71 9.49
N ASN A 20 3.78 -5.49 10.28
CA ASN A 20 4.70 -6.53 10.71
C ASN A 20 4.88 -6.52 12.23
N GLY A 21 4.67 -7.67 12.87
CA GLY A 21 4.75 -7.82 14.32
C GLY A 21 3.39 -7.72 15.04
N THR A 22 3.35 -8.22 16.28
CA THR A 22 2.11 -8.38 17.06
C THR A 22 1.59 -7.08 17.67
N GLU A 23 2.45 -6.07 17.82
CA GLU A 23 2.09 -4.75 18.38
C GLU A 23 1.92 -3.67 17.31
N ALA A 24 2.18 -4.00 16.05
CA ALA A 24 2.09 -3.04 14.95
C ALA A 24 0.62 -2.74 14.61
N VAL A 25 0.31 -1.45 14.49
CA VAL A 25 -1.01 -0.96 14.11
C VAL A 25 -0.86 0.00 12.94
N ALA A 26 -1.54 -0.29 11.83
CA ALA A 26 -1.64 0.62 10.69
C ALA A 26 -3.08 1.10 10.51
N LYS A 27 -3.23 2.35 10.08
CA LYS A 27 -4.53 2.97 9.80
C LYS A 27 -4.38 3.91 8.62
N ALA A 28 -5.22 3.72 7.60
CA ALA A 28 -5.38 4.67 6.49
C ALA A 28 -6.76 5.32 6.59
N ILE A 29 -6.80 6.65 6.53
CA ILE A 29 -8.04 7.44 6.45
C ILE A 29 -7.94 8.30 5.19
N PRO A 30 -8.47 7.84 4.05
CA PRO A 30 -8.40 8.61 2.83
C PRO A 30 -9.46 9.70 2.80
N ILE A 31 -9.08 10.87 2.31
CA ILE A 31 -10.00 11.96 2.01
C ILE A 31 -9.94 12.19 0.50
N VAL A 32 -11.09 12.05 -0.15
CA VAL A 32 -11.27 12.34 -1.57
C VAL A 32 -12.33 13.42 -1.69
N SER A 33 -11.97 14.56 -2.28
CA SER A 33 -12.87 15.71 -2.43
C SER A 33 -12.92 16.15 -3.89
N VAL A 34 -14.13 16.16 -4.46
CA VAL A 34 -14.36 16.58 -5.85
C VAL A 34 -15.35 17.73 -5.84
N THR A 35 -14.89 18.88 -6.33
CA THR A 35 -15.70 20.11 -6.38
C THR A 35 -16.01 20.55 -7.81
N ASN A 36 -15.48 19.85 -8.82
CA ASN A 36 -15.79 20.11 -10.23
C ASN A 36 -16.39 18.87 -10.89
N GLU A 37 -17.54 19.01 -11.54
CA GLU A 37 -18.28 17.91 -12.19
C GLU A 37 -17.50 17.19 -13.30
N LYS A 38 -16.53 17.88 -13.93
CA LYS A 38 -15.70 17.31 -15.00
C LYS A 38 -14.43 16.65 -14.48
N ALA A 39 -14.15 16.73 -13.18
CA ALA A 39 -12.98 16.09 -12.58
C ALA A 39 -13.22 14.60 -12.33
N LYS A 40 -12.17 13.79 -12.42
CA LYS A 40 -12.20 12.37 -12.07
C LYS A 40 -10.97 12.02 -11.25
N VAL A 41 -11.16 11.68 -9.98
CA VAL A 41 -10.08 11.21 -9.10
C VAL A 41 -10.43 9.86 -8.51
N THR A 42 -9.45 8.98 -8.36
CA THR A 42 -9.59 7.67 -7.73
C THR A 42 -8.59 7.52 -6.60
N HIS A 43 -8.96 6.74 -5.59
CA HIS A 43 -8.12 6.39 -4.46
C HIS A 43 -8.31 4.92 -4.14
N GLU A 44 -7.21 4.18 -4.10
CA GLU A 44 -7.14 2.77 -3.76
C GLU A 44 -6.24 2.63 -2.53
N ALA A 45 -6.64 1.77 -1.59
CA ALA A 45 -5.92 1.55 -0.35
C ALA A 45 -5.94 0.07 0.05
N ALA A 46 -4.79 -0.47 0.42
CA ALA A 46 -4.62 -1.84 0.88
C ALA A 46 -3.74 -1.90 2.13
N ILE A 47 -4.31 -2.36 3.25
CA ILE A 47 -3.57 -2.61 4.49
C ILE A 47 -3.60 -4.11 4.77
N GLY A 48 -2.43 -4.71 4.96
CA GLY A 48 -2.31 -6.14 5.23
C GLY A 48 -1.08 -6.52 6.03
N SER A 49 -1.01 -7.76 6.49
CA SER A 49 0.20 -8.32 7.08
C SER A 49 1.08 -8.97 6.02
N ILE A 50 2.36 -9.17 6.34
CA ILE A 50 3.26 -9.96 5.47
C ILE A 50 2.74 -11.41 5.39
N ASP A 51 2.65 -11.95 4.17
CA ASP A 51 2.24 -13.34 3.96
C ASP A 51 3.33 -14.30 4.46
N ARG A 52 3.00 -15.05 5.52
CA ARG A 52 3.88 -16.05 6.12
C ARG A 52 4.38 -17.08 5.11
N ARG A 53 3.56 -17.45 4.12
CA ARG A 53 3.97 -18.42 3.09
C ARG A 53 5.05 -17.87 2.18
N GLN A 54 5.05 -16.57 1.90
CA GLN A 54 6.10 -15.92 1.13
C GLN A 54 7.43 -15.91 1.91
N ILE A 55 7.36 -15.61 3.21
CA ILE A 55 8.51 -15.71 4.12
C ILE A 55 9.08 -17.12 4.13
N GLU A 56 8.24 -18.13 4.40
CA GLU A 56 8.64 -19.54 4.43
C GLU A 56 9.26 -20.01 3.10
N THR A 57 8.71 -19.52 1.98
CA THR A 57 9.21 -19.82 0.63
C THR A 57 10.59 -19.22 0.37
N LEU A 58 10.86 -18.01 0.87
CA LEU A 58 12.16 -17.35 0.75
C LEU A 58 13.18 -17.98 1.70
N MET A 59 12.76 -18.35 2.91
CA MET A 59 13.59 -19.08 3.86
C MET A 59 14.00 -20.45 3.34
N ALA A 60 13.08 -21.17 2.68
CA ALA A 60 13.38 -22.44 2.01
C ALA A 60 14.41 -22.29 0.88
N ARG A 61 14.64 -21.08 0.37
CA ARG A 61 15.68 -20.76 -0.62
C ARG A 61 16.99 -20.26 0.00
N GLY A 62 17.12 -20.33 1.32
CA GLY A 62 18.38 -20.06 2.04
C GLY A 62 18.50 -18.66 2.61
N LEU A 63 17.43 -17.85 2.58
CA LEU A 63 17.39 -16.55 3.27
C LEU A 63 17.03 -16.76 4.74
N ASP A 64 17.53 -15.90 5.62
CA ASP A 64 16.95 -15.78 6.95
C ASP A 64 15.61 -15.02 6.91
N GLU A 65 14.88 -15.03 8.04
CA GLU A 65 13.56 -14.40 8.12
C GLU A 65 13.61 -12.88 7.87
N ASN A 66 14.65 -12.19 8.34
CA ASN A 66 14.79 -10.74 8.15
C ASN A 66 15.16 -10.41 6.70
N GLU A 67 16.04 -11.19 6.09
CA GLU A 67 16.38 -11.08 4.67
C GLU A 67 15.15 -11.34 3.79
N ALA A 68 14.32 -12.33 4.14
CA ALA A 68 13.07 -12.61 3.45
C ALA A 68 12.08 -11.44 3.56
N VAL A 69 11.92 -10.85 4.75
CA VAL A 69 11.11 -9.64 4.95
C VAL A 69 11.62 -8.49 4.07
N ASP A 70 12.93 -8.23 4.05
CA ASP A 70 13.52 -7.15 3.25
C ASP A 70 13.25 -7.33 1.75
N VAL A 71 13.35 -8.57 1.24
CA VAL A 71 13.01 -8.89 -0.16
C VAL A 71 11.54 -8.61 -0.47
N ILE A 72 10.61 -9.01 0.40
CA ILE A 72 9.17 -8.77 0.22
C ILE A 72 8.87 -7.27 0.23
N VAL A 73 9.41 -6.54 1.20
CA VAL A 73 9.19 -5.09 1.33
C VAL A 73 9.78 -4.34 0.13
N ARG A 74 10.98 -4.70 -0.33
CA ARG A 74 11.58 -4.13 -1.56
C ARG A 74 10.77 -4.44 -2.82
N GLY A 75 10.13 -5.61 -2.87
CA GLY A 75 9.23 -5.97 -3.96
C GLY A 75 7.96 -5.12 -4.00
N LEU A 76 7.47 -4.69 -2.84
CA LEU A 76 6.27 -3.86 -2.71
C LEU A 76 6.51 -2.38 -3.05
N LEU A 77 7.69 -1.85 -2.72
CA LEU A 77 8.04 -0.43 -2.91
C LEU A 77 8.52 -0.09 -4.34
N ARG A 78 8.36 -1.01 -5.29
CA ARG A 78 8.86 -0.90 -6.66
C ARG A 78 7.82 -0.42 -7.65
#